data_AF-A0A0Q7SWM8-F1
#
_entry.id   AF-A0A0Q7SWM8-F1
#
_cell.length_a   1.000
_cell.length_b   1.000
_cell.length_c   1.000
_cell.angle_alpha   90.00
_cell.angle_beta   90.00
_cell.angle_gamma   90.00
#
_symmetry.space_group_name_H-M   'P 1'
#
loop_
_entity.id
_entity.type
_entity.pdbx_description
1 polymer ?
#
loop_
_entity_poly.entity_id
_entity_poly.type
_entity_poly.pdbx_seq_one_letter_code
_entity_poly.pdbx_strand_id
1 'polypeptide(L)'
;MALGKVIAAALLAFPATAIARAALCGSATATSANTEVFVTAQQRSSGPAVVTDIATEAFSADRTVSMGVYYDPAETGLGPPNIPKITWHMALPDPTAAEPERLTWRIGEGPWTGPRFTSKPERRWGDPARNEGYLSGIVPPAGIAPLQAAIAESTPVTVRRLSADGRVLAEGNVQYPPASKVQALYAKARASALANLKPCRPGLSIPPAKR
;
A
#
# COMPACT_ATOMS: atom_id res chain seq x y z
N MET A 1 69.09 -20.89 -39.86
CA MET A 1 68.45 -19.58 -40.02
C MET A 1 66.93 -19.76 -40.07
N ALA A 2 66.21 -18.95 -39.29
CA ALA A 2 64.74 -18.72 -39.22
C ALA A 2 63.83 -19.93 -38.92
N LEU A 3 63.30 -20.15 -37.70
CA LEU A 3 62.20 -19.47 -36.97
C LEU A 3 60.86 -19.37 -37.73
N GLY A 4 59.78 -19.88 -37.12
CA GLY A 4 58.41 -19.44 -37.44
C GLY A 4 57.31 -20.49 -37.20
N LYS A 5 56.91 -20.75 -35.94
CA LYS A 5 55.71 -20.20 -35.27
C LYS A 5 54.60 -21.25 -35.11
N VAL A 6 54.52 -21.76 -33.88
CA VAL A 6 53.33 -22.41 -33.29
C VAL A 6 52.24 -21.34 -33.14
N ILE A 7 51.02 -21.62 -33.60
CA ILE A 7 49.82 -20.91 -33.12
C ILE A 7 48.88 -21.99 -32.59
N ALA A 8 48.97 -22.22 -31.28
CA ALA A 8 47.93 -22.89 -30.53
C ALA A 8 46.70 -21.98 -30.52
N ALA A 9 45.63 -22.43 -31.17
CA ALA A 9 44.32 -21.80 -31.04
C ALA A 9 43.79 -22.08 -29.62
N ALA A 10 44.12 -21.21 -28.68
CA ALA A 10 43.41 -21.12 -27.42
C ALA A 10 41.97 -20.67 -27.73
N LEU A 11 41.04 -21.62 -27.79
CA LEU A 11 39.63 -21.32 -27.61
C LEU A 11 39.48 -20.71 -26.21
N LEU A 12 39.45 -19.38 -26.17
CA LEU A 12 38.96 -18.64 -25.03
C LEU A 12 37.50 -19.04 -24.84
N ALA A 13 37.27 -19.95 -23.90
CA ALA A 13 35.98 -20.10 -23.26
C ALA A 13 35.67 -18.73 -22.65
N PHE A 14 34.86 -17.94 -23.35
CA PHE A 14 34.24 -16.77 -22.75
C PHE A 14 33.48 -17.28 -21.52
N PRO A 15 33.77 -16.79 -20.30
CA PRO A 15 32.86 -17.02 -19.21
C PRO A 15 31.54 -16.45 -19.69
N ALA A 16 30.51 -17.30 -19.77
CA ALA A 16 29.15 -16.86 -19.99
C ALA A 16 28.93 -15.71 -19.02
N THR A 17 28.95 -14.49 -19.55
CA THR A 17 28.71 -13.29 -18.78
C THR A 17 27.40 -13.57 -18.08
N ALA A 18 27.46 -13.64 -16.75
CA ALA A 18 26.29 -13.61 -15.92
C ALA A 18 25.64 -12.26 -16.21
N ILE A 19 24.83 -12.20 -17.28
CA ILE A 19 23.93 -11.10 -17.53
C ILE A 19 23.08 -11.11 -16.28
N ALA A 20 23.35 -10.17 -15.38
CA ALA A 20 22.51 -9.91 -14.24
C ALA A 20 21.12 -9.68 -14.83
N ARG A 21 20.27 -10.72 -14.80
CA ARG A 21 18.92 -10.62 -15.33
C ARG A 21 18.29 -9.42 -14.65
N ALA A 22 17.80 -8.49 -15.46
CA ALA A 22 17.11 -7.32 -14.96
C ALA A 22 16.08 -7.78 -13.94
N ALA A 23 16.04 -7.11 -12.78
CA ALA A 23 15.07 -7.45 -11.75
C ALA A 23 13.67 -7.48 -12.37
N LEU A 24 12.88 -8.48 -12.00
CA LEU A 24 11.49 -8.56 -12.40
C LEU A 24 10.62 -8.03 -11.25
N CYS A 25 9.60 -7.26 -11.60
CA CYS A 25 8.64 -6.70 -10.69
C CYS A 25 7.23 -7.10 -11.14
N GLY A 26 6.37 -7.37 -10.18
CA GLY A 26 4.96 -7.67 -10.38
C GLY A 26 4.13 -6.94 -9.36
N SER A 27 2.92 -6.56 -9.76
CA SER A 27 1.93 -6.02 -8.83
C SER A 27 0.55 -6.48 -9.25
N ALA A 28 -0.33 -6.64 -8.26
CA ALA A 28 -1.72 -6.96 -8.51
C ALA A 28 -2.60 -6.44 -7.38
N THR A 29 -3.84 -6.10 -7.73
CA THR A 29 -4.90 -5.81 -6.78
C THR A 29 -5.98 -6.87 -6.89
N ALA A 30 -6.44 -7.39 -5.75
CA ALA A 30 -7.65 -8.19 -5.67
C ALA A 30 -8.71 -7.39 -4.90
N THR A 31 -9.92 -7.34 -5.45
CA THR A 31 -11.05 -6.57 -4.90
C THR A 31 -12.22 -7.47 -4.60
N SER A 32 -12.94 -7.21 -3.51
CA SER A 32 -14.25 -7.81 -3.20
C SER A 32 -15.11 -6.83 -2.41
N ALA A 33 -16.21 -6.38 -3.02
CA ALA A 33 -17.08 -5.34 -2.48
C ALA A 33 -16.25 -4.12 -2.06
N ASN A 34 -16.31 -3.76 -0.78
CA ASN A 34 -15.63 -2.59 -0.22
C ASN A 34 -14.24 -2.95 0.34
N THR A 35 -13.54 -3.92 -0.24
CA THR A 35 -12.20 -4.32 0.23
C THR A 35 -11.27 -4.53 -0.96
N GLU A 36 -10.08 -3.95 -0.87
CA GLU A 36 -9.00 -4.07 -1.84
C GLU A 36 -7.73 -4.56 -1.15
N VAL A 37 -7.01 -5.49 -1.78
CA VAL A 37 -5.68 -5.95 -1.34
C VAL A 37 -4.72 -5.78 -2.50
N PHE A 38 -3.71 -4.95 -2.30
CA PHE A 38 -2.62 -4.70 -3.22
C PHE A 38 -1.37 -5.45 -2.75
N VAL A 39 -0.74 -6.16 -3.68
CA VAL A 39 0.50 -6.91 -3.45
C VAL A 39 1.52 -6.52 -4.50
N THR A 40 2.76 -6.28 -4.07
CA THR A 40 3.91 -6.18 -4.98
C THR A 40 4.88 -7.33 -4.74
N ALA A 41 5.55 -7.76 -5.79
CA ALA A 41 6.59 -8.78 -5.72
C ALA A 41 7.80 -8.39 -6.57
N GLN A 42 8.97 -8.84 -6.14
CA GLN A 42 10.23 -8.64 -6.84
C GLN A 42 10.99 -9.96 -6.95
N GLN A 43 11.61 -10.18 -8.11
CA GLN A 43 12.60 -11.23 -8.34
C GLN A 43 13.91 -10.56 -8.73
N ARG A 44 14.96 -10.77 -7.92
CA ARG A 44 16.32 -10.30 -8.26
C ARG A 44 17.08 -11.43 -8.91
N SER A 45 17.71 -11.13 -10.06
CA SER A 45 18.52 -12.06 -10.84
C SER A 45 17.82 -13.41 -11.08
N SER A 46 18.46 -14.52 -10.74
CA SER A 46 17.93 -15.88 -10.81
C SER A 46 17.33 -16.38 -9.48
N GLY A 47 17.23 -15.51 -8.46
CA GLY A 47 16.66 -15.86 -7.17
C GLY A 47 15.14 -16.11 -7.22
N PRO A 48 14.54 -16.60 -6.12
CA PRO A 48 13.09 -16.70 -6.02
C PRO A 48 12.43 -15.33 -6.03
N ALA A 49 11.22 -15.25 -6.59
CA ALA A 49 10.38 -14.07 -6.45
C ALA A 49 9.81 -13.99 -5.03
N VAL A 50 9.87 -12.81 -4.43
CA VAL A 50 9.38 -12.54 -3.07
C VAL A 50 8.40 -11.39 -3.08
N VAL A 51 7.41 -11.44 -2.19
CA VAL A 51 6.51 -10.31 -1.95
C VAL A 51 7.33 -9.20 -1.27
N THR A 52 7.11 -7.95 -1.67
CA THR A 52 7.86 -6.78 -1.19
C THR A 52 6.99 -5.72 -0.52
N ASP A 53 5.69 -5.73 -0.78
CA ASP A 53 4.73 -4.83 -0.15
C ASP A 53 3.34 -5.46 -0.18
N ILE A 54 2.59 -5.23 0.89
CA ILE A 54 1.21 -5.67 1.04
C ILE A 54 0.44 -4.52 1.69
N ALA A 55 -0.53 -4.00 0.96
CA ALA A 55 -1.44 -2.98 1.45
C ALA A 55 -2.88 -3.45 1.28
N THR A 56 -3.73 -3.10 2.22
CA THR A 56 -5.18 -3.31 2.13
C THR A 56 -5.89 -2.00 2.34
N GLU A 57 -7.04 -1.85 1.69
CA GLU A 57 -7.98 -0.78 1.99
C GLU A 57 -9.39 -1.38 2.15
N ALA A 58 -10.00 -1.10 3.31
CA ALA A 58 -11.41 -1.34 3.55
C ALA A 58 -12.16 -0.01 3.39
N PHE A 59 -13.25 -0.01 2.62
CA PHE A 59 -14.05 1.17 2.34
C PHE A 59 -15.39 1.09 3.10
N SER A 60 -15.87 2.25 3.49
CA SER A 60 -17.30 2.50 3.75
C SER A 60 -18.17 2.15 2.54
N ALA A 61 -19.47 1.93 2.76
CA ALA A 61 -20.39 1.53 1.69
C ALA A 61 -20.52 2.58 0.57
N ASP A 62 -20.45 3.85 0.92
CA ASP A 62 -20.44 5.00 0.01
C ASP A 62 -19.02 5.38 -0.47
N ARG A 63 -17.99 4.64 0.00
CA ARG A 63 -16.57 4.83 -0.29
C ARG A 63 -16.00 6.19 0.10
N THR A 64 -16.68 6.95 0.96
CA THR A 64 -16.22 8.27 1.44
C THR A 64 -15.15 8.15 2.53
N VAL A 65 -15.12 7.05 3.25
CA VAL A 65 -14.10 6.69 4.25
C VAL A 65 -13.41 5.40 3.85
N SER A 66 -12.08 5.34 3.98
CA SER A 66 -11.33 4.08 3.96
C SER A 66 -10.40 3.94 5.16
N MET A 67 -10.18 2.69 5.55
CA MET A 67 -9.16 2.28 6.49
C MET A 67 -8.12 1.43 5.77
N GLY A 68 -6.93 1.98 5.63
CA GLY A 68 -5.78 1.35 5.02
C GLY A 68 -4.91 0.64 6.04
N VAL A 69 -4.35 -0.52 5.70
CA VAL A 69 -3.43 -1.27 6.57
C VAL A 69 -2.31 -1.87 5.74
N TYR A 70 -1.07 -1.66 6.19
CA TYR A 70 0.13 -2.28 5.65
C TYR A 70 0.54 -3.51 6.48
N TYR A 71 1.07 -4.53 5.82
CA TYR A 71 1.54 -5.78 6.45
C TYR A 71 3.02 -6.02 6.16
N ASP A 72 3.72 -6.72 7.07
CA ASP A 72 5.09 -7.16 6.81
C ASP A 72 5.11 -8.26 5.72
N PRO A 73 5.79 -8.05 4.59
CA PRO A 73 5.85 -9.04 3.52
C PRO A 73 6.80 -10.21 3.80
N ALA A 74 7.63 -10.16 4.86
CA ALA A 74 8.60 -11.20 5.18
C ALA A 74 7.96 -12.46 5.79
N GLU A 75 6.72 -12.37 6.28
CA GLU A 75 5.99 -13.52 6.79
C GLU A 75 5.40 -14.34 5.62
N THR A 76 5.41 -15.66 5.74
CA THR A 76 4.79 -16.58 4.76
C THR A 76 3.27 -16.56 4.90
N GLY A 77 2.65 -15.40 4.65
CA GLY A 77 1.24 -15.13 4.90
C GLY A 77 0.94 -13.63 4.97
N LEU A 78 -0.27 -13.29 5.39
CA LEU A 78 -0.60 -11.95 5.83
C LEU A 78 -0.22 -11.88 7.32
N GLY A 79 0.88 -11.21 7.64
CA GLY A 79 1.33 -11.06 9.03
C GLY A 79 0.40 -10.18 9.87
N PRO A 80 0.81 -9.72 11.07
CA PRO A 80 0.03 -8.77 11.81
C PRO A 80 -0.04 -7.42 11.05
N PRO A 81 -1.18 -6.71 11.13
CA PRO A 81 -1.33 -5.38 10.54
C PRO A 81 -0.40 -4.39 11.25
N ASN A 82 0.49 -3.68 10.54
CA ASN A 82 1.54 -2.84 11.18
C ASN A 82 1.22 -1.35 11.19
N ILE A 83 0.71 -0.80 10.08
CA ILE A 83 0.50 0.65 9.94
C ILE A 83 -0.93 0.89 9.50
N PRO A 84 -1.85 1.19 10.43
CA PRO A 84 -3.20 1.58 10.06
C PRO A 84 -3.23 3.06 9.67
N LYS A 85 -4.04 3.35 8.66
CA LYS A 85 -4.27 4.67 8.08
C LYS A 85 -5.77 4.88 7.95
N ILE A 86 -6.24 6.08 8.26
CA ILE A 86 -7.62 6.47 8.00
C ILE A 86 -7.60 7.55 6.93
N THR A 87 -8.45 7.39 5.92
CA THR A 87 -8.55 8.31 4.79
C THR A 87 -10.01 8.69 4.55
N TRP A 88 -10.26 9.98 4.38
CA TRP A 88 -11.52 10.51 3.87
C TRP A 88 -11.34 10.87 2.39
N HIS A 89 -12.18 10.29 1.54
CA HIS A 89 -12.27 10.56 0.10
C HIS A 89 -13.39 11.55 -0.17
N MET A 90 -13.11 12.54 -1.01
CA MET A 90 -14.07 13.59 -1.35
C MET A 90 -13.83 14.06 -2.79
N ALA A 91 -14.80 14.78 -3.36
CA ALA A 91 -14.53 15.57 -4.54
C ALA A 91 -13.43 16.59 -4.21
N LEU A 92 -12.47 16.76 -5.13
CA LEU A 92 -11.38 17.72 -4.95
C LEU A 92 -11.97 19.13 -4.74
N PRO A 93 -11.75 19.79 -3.59
CA PRO A 93 -12.21 21.16 -3.39
C PRO A 93 -11.40 22.12 -4.27
N ASP A 94 -11.99 23.27 -4.58
CA ASP A 94 -11.27 24.36 -5.23
C ASP A 94 -10.03 24.72 -4.37
N PRO A 95 -8.80 24.64 -4.90
CA PRO A 95 -7.58 24.89 -4.12
C PRO A 95 -7.49 26.32 -3.57
N THR A 96 -8.24 27.26 -4.14
CA THR A 96 -8.33 28.66 -3.67
C THR A 96 -9.32 28.83 -2.52
N ALA A 97 -10.24 27.88 -2.33
CA ALA A 97 -11.24 27.85 -1.26
C ALA A 97 -11.00 26.73 -0.23
N ALA A 98 -9.95 25.91 -0.41
CA ALA A 98 -9.64 24.77 0.45
C ALA A 98 -9.07 25.24 1.80
N GLU A 99 -9.93 25.25 2.80
CA GLU A 99 -9.57 25.48 4.20
C GLU A 99 -8.91 24.24 4.83
N PRO A 100 -8.07 24.42 5.87
CA PRO A 100 -7.55 23.29 6.62
C PRO A 100 -8.66 22.48 7.30
N GLU A 101 -8.62 21.16 7.12
CA GLU A 101 -9.57 20.22 7.73
C GLU A 101 -8.83 19.21 8.61
N ARG A 102 -9.56 18.54 9.49
CA ARG A 102 -9.03 17.55 10.43
C ARG A 102 -9.85 16.27 10.43
N LEU A 103 -9.22 15.16 10.79
CA LEU A 103 -9.90 13.88 11.03
C LEU A 103 -9.86 13.51 12.51
N THR A 104 -11.00 13.04 13.01
CA THR A 104 -11.08 12.35 14.30
C THR A 104 -11.80 11.02 14.10
N TRP A 105 -11.55 10.05 14.96
CA TRP A 105 -12.19 8.75 14.86
C TRP A 105 -12.42 8.13 16.22
N ARG A 106 -13.36 7.21 16.31
CA ARG A 106 -13.62 6.39 17.50
C ARG A 106 -13.90 4.95 17.11
N ILE A 107 -13.68 4.05 18.05
CA ILE A 107 -13.96 2.62 17.91
C ILE A 107 -15.23 2.32 18.72
N GLY A 108 -16.28 1.83 18.07
CA GLY A 108 -17.59 1.66 18.69
C GLY A 108 -18.06 2.92 19.42
N GLU A 109 -18.47 2.77 20.68
CA GLU A 109 -18.88 3.88 21.56
C GLU A 109 -17.73 4.49 22.39
N GLY A 110 -16.49 4.17 22.04
CA GLY A 110 -15.30 4.69 22.72
C GLY A 110 -15.06 6.20 22.53
N PRO A 111 -14.02 6.75 23.17
CA PRO A 111 -13.68 8.16 23.07
C PRO A 111 -13.21 8.53 21.65
N TRP A 112 -13.42 9.79 21.28
CA TRP A 112 -12.87 10.36 20.06
C TRP A 112 -11.35 10.52 20.18
N THR A 113 -10.64 9.91 19.25
CA THR A 113 -9.22 10.15 19.00
C THR A 113 -9.10 11.33 18.04
N GLY A 114 -8.64 12.47 18.54
CA GLY A 114 -8.54 13.77 17.83
C GLY A 114 -7.11 14.14 17.39
N PRO A 115 -6.95 15.16 16.52
CA PRO A 115 -5.94 15.15 15.47
C PRO A 115 -4.59 15.74 15.89
N ARG A 116 -3.52 15.28 15.22
CA ARG A 116 -2.43 16.16 14.75
C ARG A 116 -2.41 16.34 13.22
N PHE A 117 -3.42 15.85 12.50
CA PHE A 117 -3.45 15.95 11.04
C PHE A 117 -4.33 17.11 10.61
N THR A 118 -3.65 18.16 10.18
CA THR A 118 -4.20 19.32 9.50
C THR A 118 -3.53 19.34 8.12
N SER A 119 -4.25 18.99 7.06
CA SER A 119 -3.77 19.20 5.70
C SER A 119 -4.89 19.77 4.83
N LYS A 120 -4.49 20.47 3.77
CA LYS A 120 -5.42 20.78 2.69
C LYS A 120 -5.72 19.47 1.96
N PRO A 121 -6.96 19.21 1.49
CA PRO A 121 -7.27 18.04 0.70
C PRO A 121 -6.30 17.88 -0.48
N GLU A 122 -5.65 16.72 -0.55
CA GLU A 122 -4.59 16.44 -1.53
C GLU A 122 -5.17 15.80 -2.79
N ARG A 123 -4.60 16.12 -3.97
CA ARG A 123 -4.88 15.37 -5.20
C ARG A 123 -4.24 13.98 -5.11
N ARG A 124 -4.98 12.93 -5.48
CA ARG A 124 -4.41 11.59 -5.65
C ARG A 124 -3.27 11.60 -6.66
N TRP A 125 -2.10 11.12 -6.27
CA TRP A 125 -0.94 11.01 -7.16
C TRP A 125 -1.21 9.99 -8.28
N GLY A 126 -0.86 10.34 -9.53
CA GLY A 126 -0.79 9.40 -10.66
C GLY A 126 -1.93 9.42 -11.69
N ASP A 127 -2.97 10.25 -11.52
CA ASP A 127 -4.00 10.42 -12.55
C ASP A 127 -4.65 11.83 -12.48
N PRO A 128 -4.24 12.80 -13.33
CA PRO A 128 -4.80 14.15 -13.33
C PRO A 128 -6.27 14.21 -13.75
N ALA A 129 -6.84 13.12 -14.31
CA ALA A 129 -8.26 13.04 -14.66
C ALA A 129 -9.15 12.66 -13.46
N ARG A 130 -8.55 12.19 -12.35
CA ARG A 130 -9.29 11.91 -11.10
C ARG A 130 -9.39 13.16 -10.25
N ASN A 131 -10.59 13.72 -10.14
CA ASN A 131 -10.92 14.81 -9.21
C ASN A 131 -11.19 14.27 -7.79
N GLU A 132 -10.35 13.35 -7.32
CA GLU A 132 -10.43 12.79 -5.97
C GLU A 132 -9.48 13.56 -5.06
N GLY A 133 -10.06 14.29 -4.11
CA GLY A 133 -9.36 14.85 -2.96
C GLY A 133 -9.33 13.83 -1.83
N TYR A 134 -8.25 13.79 -1.07
CA TYR A 134 -8.23 13.00 0.16
C TYR A 134 -7.65 13.78 1.34
N LEU A 135 -8.19 13.46 2.52
CA LEU A 135 -7.58 13.80 3.80
C LEU A 135 -7.14 12.50 4.44
N SER A 136 -5.85 12.36 4.74
CA SER A 136 -5.26 11.11 5.21
C SER A 136 -4.45 11.35 6.48
N GLY A 137 -4.66 10.53 7.50
CA GLY A 137 -3.83 10.50 8.70
C GLY A 137 -3.23 9.12 8.91
N ILE A 138 -1.91 9.07 9.15
CA ILE A 138 -1.29 7.89 9.77
C ILE A 138 -1.75 7.87 11.23
N VAL A 139 -2.28 6.76 11.70
CA VAL A 139 -2.78 6.67 13.07
C VAL A 139 -1.61 6.90 14.04
N PRO A 140 -1.74 7.82 15.03
CA PRO A 140 -0.68 8.09 16.00
C PRO A 140 -0.37 6.83 16.81
N PRO A 141 0.85 6.65 17.33
CA PRO A 141 1.26 5.42 18.01
C PRO A 141 0.30 4.92 19.09
N ALA A 142 -0.25 5.83 19.91
CA ALA A 142 -1.22 5.48 20.96
C ALA A 142 -2.56 4.93 20.43
N GLY A 143 -2.92 5.25 19.19
CA GLY A 143 -4.12 4.76 18.52
C GLY A 143 -3.91 3.48 17.72
N ILE A 144 -2.67 3.02 17.52
CA ILE A 144 -2.37 1.84 16.69
C ILE A 144 -2.93 0.57 17.33
N ALA A 145 -2.57 0.28 18.59
CA ALA A 145 -2.99 -0.97 19.24
C ALA A 145 -4.53 -1.09 19.39
N PRO A 146 -5.27 -0.04 19.83
CA PRO A 146 -6.74 -0.10 19.84
C PRO A 146 -7.33 -0.34 18.45
N LEU A 147 -6.77 0.28 17.42
CA LEU A 147 -7.27 0.12 16.05
C LEU A 147 -6.93 -1.25 15.46
N GLN A 148 -5.78 -1.82 15.78
CA GLN A 148 -5.43 -3.21 15.45
C GLN A 148 -6.40 -4.20 16.11
N ALA A 149 -6.79 -3.97 17.36
CA ALA A 149 -7.81 -4.78 18.03
C ALA A 149 -9.18 -4.65 17.32
N ALA A 150 -9.59 -3.43 16.98
CA ALA A 150 -10.81 -3.19 16.21
C ALA A 150 -10.79 -3.88 14.84
N ILE A 151 -9.63 -3.90 14.16
CA ILE A 151 -9.43 -4.64 12.91
C ILE A 151 -9.61 -6.14 13.12
N ALA A 152 -8.97 -6.71 14.15
CA ALA A 152 -9.04 -8.14 14.46
C ALA A 152 -10.46 -8.60 14.78
N GLU A 153 -11.22 -7.77 15.51
CA GLU A 153 -12.60 -8.03 15.92
C GLU A 153 -13.63 -7.59 14.88
N SER A 154 -13.21 -6.95 13.79
CA SER A 154 -14.09 -6.29 12.82
C SER A 154 -15.04 -5.28 13.50
N THR A 155 -14.58 -4.56 14.51
CA THR A 155 -15.36 -3.53 15.21
C THR A 155 -15.51 -2.28 14.34
N PRO A 156 -16.72 -1.69 14.21
CA PRO A 156 -16.93 -0.48 13.43
C PRO A 156 -16.10 0.72 13.96
N VAL A 157 -15.57 1.50 13.02
CA VAL A 157 -14.85 2.74 13.27
C VAL A 157 -15.65 3.89 12.66
N THR A 158 -16.06 4.84 13.51
CA THR A 158 -16.69 6.07 13.06
C THR A 158 -15.62 7.13 12.89
N VAL A 159 -15.64 7.82 11.75
CA VAL A 159 -14.69 8.88 11.39
C VAL A 159 -15.46 10.18 11.17
N ARG A 160 -14.96 11.26 11.76
CA ARG A 160 -15.46 12.63 11.54
C ARG A 160 -14.43 13.44 10.80
N ARG A 161 -14.93 14.18 9.81
CA ARG A 161 -14.22 15.28 9.16
C ARG A 161 -14.65 16.58 9.80
N LEU A 162 -13.69 17.35 10.29
CA LEU A 162 -13.91 18.60 11.01
C LEU A 162 -13.27 19.76 10.25
N SER A 163 -13.86 20.94 10.32
CA SER A 163 -13.20 22.18 9.89
C SER A 163 -12.10 22.61 10.87
N ALA A 164 -11.34 23.62 10.48
CA ALA A 164 -10.30 24.23 11.30
C ALA A 164 -10.77 24.79 12.65
N ASP A 165 -12.06 25.01 12.88
CA ASP A 165 -12.65 25.45 14.17
C ASP A 165 -13.24 24.29 14.99
N GLY A 166 -13.22 23.06 14.46
CA GLY A 166 -13.74 21.86 15.12
C GLY A 166 -15.21 21.54 14.82
N ARG A 167 -15.89 22.32 13.98
CA ARG A 167 -17.25 21.99 13.52
C ARG A 167 -17.24 20.73 12.66
N VAL A 168 -18.22 19.86 12.86
CA VAL A 168 -18.39 18.63 12.06
C VAL A 168 -18.84 19.00 10.64
N LEU A 169 -18.05 18.60 9.66
CA LEU A 169 -18.33 18.75 8.23
C LEU A 169 -18.99 17.50 7.65
N ALA A 170 -18.53 16.32 8.08
CA ALA A 170 -19.08 15.04 7.67
C ALA A 170 -18.73 13.94 8.69
N GLU A 171 -19.52 12.87 8.67
CA GLU A 171 -19.30 11.66 9.48
C GLU A 171 -19.52 10.43 8.60
N GLY A 172 -18.67 9.42 8.75
CA GLY A 172 -18.73 8.19 7.99
C GLY A 172 -18.29 7.00 8.84
N ASN A 173 -18.73 5.81 8.45
CA ASN A 173 -18.41 4.58 9.16
C ASN A 173 -17.69 3.61 8.25
N VAL A 174 -16.61 3.01 8.76
CA VAL A 174 -15.88 1.95 8.08
C VAL A 174 -15.73 0.77 9.03
N GLN A 175 -15.88 -0.42 8.49
CA GLN A 175 -15.66 -1.66 9.21
C GLN A 175 -14.63 -2.47 8.43
N TYR A 176 -13.57 -2.89 9.11
CA TYR A 176 -12.59 -3.75 8.48
C TYR A 176 -13.21 -5.14 8.23
N PRO A 177 -12.95 -5.77 7.08
CA PRO A 177 -13.47 -7.10 6.82
C PRO A 177 -12.82 -8.16 7.72
N PRO A 178 -13.47 -9.33 7.91
CA PRO A 178 -12.87 -10.44 8.62
C PRO A 178 -11.54 -10.89 8.01
N ALA A 179 -10.60 -11.34 8.86
CA ALA A 179 -9.26 -11.77 8.45
C ALA A 179 -9.28 -12.83 7.33
N SER A 180 -10.25 -13.76 7.35
CA SER A 180 -10.40 -14.77 6.31
C SER A 180 -10.66 -14.18 4.92
N LYS A 181 -11.43 -13.09 4.83
CA LYS A 181 -11.69 -12.38 3.57
C LYS A 181 -10.42 -11.70 3.07
N VAL A 182 -9.65 -11.08 3.96
CA VAL A 182 -8.38 -10.43 3.61
C VAL A 182 -7.36 -11.47 3.13
N GLN A 183 -7.26 -12.60 3.82
CA GLN A 183 -6.38 -13.71 3.45
C GLN A 183 -6.71 -14.26 2.06
N ALA A 184 -8.00 -14.44 1.75
CA ALA A 184 -8.43 -14.92 0.43
C ALA A 184 -8.07 -13.93 -0.69
N LEU A 185 -8.27 -12.63 -0.46
CA LEU A 185 -7.89 -11.59 -1.41
C LEU A 185 -6.37 -11.51 -1.57
N TYR A 186 -5.61 -11.62 -0.48
CA TYR A 186 -4.15 -11.67 -0.51
C TYR A 186 -3.64 -12.86 -1.33
N ALA A 187 -4.17 -14.07 -1.11
CA ALA A 187 -3.77 -15.24 -1.88
C ALA A 187 -3.98 -15.03 -3.39
N LYS A 188 -5.12 -14.44 -3.77
CA LYS A 188 -5.44 -14.09 -5.17
C LYS A 188 -4.50 -13.01 -5.73
N ALA A 189 -4.29 -11.91 -5.01
CA ALA A 189 -3.42 -10.82 -5.42
C ALA A 189 -1.97 -11.31 -5.55
N ARG A 190 -1.47 -12.07 -4.57
CA ARG A 190 -0.14 -12.67 -4.58
C ARG A 190 0.08 -13.59 -5.78
N ALA A 191 -0.84 -14.52 -6.03
CA ALA A 191 -0.73 -15.43 -7.18
C ALA A 191 -0.65 -14.65 -8.50
N SER A 192 -1.48 -13.61 -8.66
CA SER A 192 -1.47 -12.75 -9.84
C SER A 192 -0.19 -11.92 -9.97
N ALA A 193 0.31 -11.34 -8.87
CA ALA A 193 1.54 -10.54 -8.87
C ALA A 193 2.76 -11.39 -9.26
N LEU A 194 2.83 -12.63 -8.77
CA LEU A 194 3.91 -13.57 -9.08
C LEU A 194 3.81 -14.15 -10.50
N ALA A 195 2.60 -14.37 -11.02
CA ALA A 195 2.40 -14.86 -12.39
C ALA A 195 2.73 -13.80 -13.46
N ASN A 196 2.64 -12.51 -13.12
CA ASN A 196 2.77 -11.40 -14.06
C ASN A 196 4.06 -10.60 -13.89
N LEU A 197 5.14 -11.24 -13.41
CA LEU A 197 6.46 -10.63 -13.28
C LEU A 197 6.98 -10.15 -14.65
N LYS A 198 7.34 -8.87 -14.72
CA LYS A 198 7.92 -8.22 -15.91
C LYS A 198 9.19 -7.47 -15.53
N PRO A 199 10.09 -7.15 -16.46
CA PRO A 199 11.24 -6.29 -16.16
C PRO A 199 10.79 -5.02 -15.41
N CYS A 200 11.42 -4.73 -14.28
CA CYS A 200 11.10 -3.54 -13.48
C CYS A 200 11.32 -2.29 -14.34
N ARG A 201 10.36 -1.35 -14.34
CA ARG A 201 10.53 -0.08 -15.06
C ARG A 201 11.60 0.78 -14.36
N PRO A 202 12.49 1.47 -15.12
CA PRO A 202 13.36 2.48 -14.54
C PRO A 202 12.53 3.55 -13.82
N GLY A 203 12.85 3.86 -12.57
CA GLY A 203 12.16 4.89 -11.77
C GLY A 203 11.09 4.40 -10.79
N LEU A 204 10.70 3.11 -10.82
CA LEU A 204 9.91 2.49 -9.74
C LEU A 204 10.84 1.87 -8.70
N SER A 205 11.61 2.72 -8.01
CA SER A 205 12.06 2.35 -6.68
C SER A 205 10.85 2.49 -5.78
N ILE A 206 10.15 1.39 -5.50
CA ILE A 206 9.30 1.34 -4.31
C ILE A 206 10.31 1.31 -3.16
N PRO A 207 10.49 2.41 -2.40
CA PRO A 207 11.37 2.35 -1.25
C PRO A 207 10.85 1.23 -0.34
N PRO A 208 11.73 0.41 0.25
CA PRO A 208 11.29 -0.55 1.25
C PRO A 208 10.50 0.21 2.31
N ALA A 209 9.36 -0.35 2.74
CA ALA A 209 8.66 0.15 3.91
C ALA A 209 9.70 0.27 5.03
N LYS A 210 9.98 1.50 5.46
CA LYS A 210 10.95 1.73 6.53
C LYS A 210 10.41 1.02 7.77
N ARG A 211 11.19 0.05 8.25
CA ARG A 211 11.00 -0.61 9.55
C ARG A 211 11.17 0.41 10.67
#